data_AF-A0A4Q2XVE2-F1
#
_entry.id   AF-A0A4Q2XVE2-F1
#
_cell.length_a   1.000
_cell.length_b   1.000
_cell.length_c   1.000
_cell.angle_alpha   90.00
_cell.angle_beta   90.00
_cell.angle_gamma   90.00
#
_symmetry.space_group_name_H-M   'P 1'
#
loop_
_entity.id
_entity.type
_entity.pdbx_description
1 polymer ?
#
loop_
_entity_poly.entity_id
_entity_poly.type
_entity_poly.pdbx_seq_one_letter_code
_entity_poly.pdbx_strand_id
1 'polypeptide(L)'
;MFTIYKRELKSYFTQPTAYAIIVIFLLFALGFTFSFGAFIAAGDASLEWPFFAWHPWLYMLLAPAVGMKLWADEQRTGTIELLGTMPISTWSAIVGKFLAPATVWLIALLLTFPIVITV
;
A
#
# COMPACT_ATOMS: atom_id res chain seq x y z
N MET A 1 -20.97 4.93 4.78
CA MET A 1 -19.71 4.17 4.56
C MET A 1 -18.83 4.82 3.48
N PHE A 2 -19.34 4.97 2.25
CA PHE A 2 -18.57 5.51 1.11
C PHE A 2 -17.98 6.93 1.32
N THR A 3 -18.67 7.79 2.07
CA THR A 3 -18.21 9.17 2.35
C THR A 3 -16.92 9.22 3.16
N ILE A 4 -16.78 8.36 4.18
CA ILE A 4 -15.56 8.30 5.01
C ILE A 4 -14.41 7.77 4.15
N TYR A 5 -14.63 6.67 3.44
CA TYR A 5 -13.64 6.10 2.52
C TYR A 5 -13.11 7.12 1.50
N LYS A 6 -13.99 7.88 0.82
CA LYS A 6 -13.58 8.90 -0.16
C LYS A 6 -12.77 10.02 0.48
N ARG A 7 -13.14 10.44 1.71
CA ARG A 7 -12.38 11.46 2.47
C ARG A 7 -10.99 10.97 2.80
N GLU A 8 -10.88 9.76 3.35
CA GLU A 8 -9.60 9.16 3.72
C GLU A 8 -8.70 8.92 2.50
N LEU A 9 -9.27 8.38 1.41
CA LEU A 9 -8.55 8.16 0.16
C LEU A 9 -8.02 9.48 -0.41
N LYS A 10 -8.84 10.55 -0.42
CA LYS A 10 -8.37 11.88 -0.83
C LYS A 10 -7.26 12.40 0.07
N SER A 11 -7.35 12.19 1.39
CA SER A 11 -6.30 12.56 2.34
C SER A 11 -4.97 11.85 2.03
N TYR A 12 -5.02 10.56 1.69
CA TYR A 12 -3.85 9.80 1.25
C TYR A 12 -3.20 10.39 0.00
N PHE A 13 -3.96 10.58 -1.08
CA PHE A 13 -3.45 11.08 -2.36
C PHE A 13 -3.13 12.58 -2.37
N THR A 14 -3.47 13.32 -1.31
CA THR A 14 -3.04 14.72 -1.16
C THR A 14 -1.66 14.81 -0.52
N GLN A 15 -1.23 13.77 0.20
CA GLN A 15 0.04 13.77 0.91
C GLN A 15 1.15 13.11 0.07
N PRO A 16 2.32 13.78 -0.11
CA PRO A 16 3.42 13.25 -0.92
C PRO A 16 3.94 11.87 -0.47
N THR A 17 3.78 11.56 0.83
CA THR A 17 4.25 10.31 1.43
C THR A 17 3.54 9.07 0.88
N ALA A 18 2.26 9.17 0.47
CA ALA A 18 1.55 8.04 -0.11
C ALA A 18 2.15 7.62 -1.46
N TYR A 19 2.49 8.60 -2.30
CA TYR A 19 3.18 8.35 -3.57
C TYR A 19 4.59 7.83 -3.35
N ALA A 20 5.31 8.35 -2.36
CA ALA A 20 6.65 7.89 -2.03
C ALA A 20 6.67 6.39 -1.72
N ILE A 21 5.70 5.88 -0.95
CA ILE A 21 5.62 4.44 -0.65
C ILE A 21 5.41 3.60 -1.91
N ILE A 22 4.52 4.03 -2.82
CA ILE A 22 4.29 3.32 -4.09
C ILE A 22 5.56 3.29 -4.94
N VAL A 23 6.25 4.43 -5.08
CA VAL A 23 7.49 4.52 -5.85
C VAL A 23 8.58 3.65 -5.23
N ILE A 24 8.74 3.69 -3.91
CA ILE A 24 9.70 2.87 -3.17
C ILE A 24 9.38 1.38 -3.36
N PHE A 25 8.10 0.98 -3.24
CA PHE A 25 7.67 -0.39 -3.49
C PHE A 25 8.04 -0.86 -4.89
N LEU A 26 7.77 -0.04 -5.93
CA LEU A 26 8.09 -0.37 -7.31
C LEU A 26 9.59 -0.47 -7.56
N LEU A 27 10.39 0.47 -7.03
CA LEU A 27 11.84 0.44 -7.17
C LEU A 27 12.44 -0.81 -6.51
N PHE A 28 11.96 -1.17 -5.32
CA PHE A 28 12.41 -2.39 -4.67
C PHE A 28 11.94 -3.65 -5.40
N ALA A 29 10.68 -3.71 -5.85
CA ALA A 29 10.17 -4.85 -6.60
C ALA A 29 10.98 -5.09 -7.89
N LEU A 30 11.28 -4.02 -8.64
CA LEU A 30 12.13 -4.10 -9.83
C LEU A 30 13.58 -4.44 -9.49
N GLY A 31 14.17 -3.76 -8.52
CA GLY A 31 15.56 -3.97 -8.11
C GLY A 31 15.80 -5.39 -7.58
N PHE A 32 14.88 -5.93 -6.79
CA PHE A 32 14.98 -7.31 -6.32
C PHE A 32 14.80 -8.31 -7.46
N THR A 33 13.89 -8.05 -8.41
CA THR A 33 13.66 -8.98 -9.53
C THR A 33 14.84 -9.03 -10.50
N PHE A 34 15.35 -7.89 -10.94
CA PHE A 34 16.40 -7.83 -11.96
C PHE A 34 17.81 -7.99 -11.38
N SER A 35 18.10 -7.41 -10.20
CA SER A 35 19.46 -7.44 -9.63
C SER A 35 19.69 -8.63 -8.71
N PHE A 36 18.80 -8.89 -7.75
CA PHE A 36 18.98 -9.98 -6.76
C PHE A 36 18.44 -11.33 -7.25
N GLY A 37 17.30 -11.32 -7.93
CA GLY A 37 16.68 -12.48 -8.55
C GLY A 37 17.37 -12.91 -9.84
N ALA A 38 18.31 -12.11 -10.34
CA ALA A 38 19.12 -12.37 -11.53
C ALA A 38 18.29 -12.82 -12.74
N PHE A 39 17.07 -12.29 -12.90
CA PHE A 39 16.09 -12.74 -13.89
C PHE A 39 16.66 -12.82 -15.32
N ILE A 40 17.49 -11.84 -15.72
CA ILE A 40 18.13 -11.82 -17.05
C ILE A 40 19.20 -12.92 -17.19
N ALA A 41 19.93 -13.23 -16.12
CA ALA A 41 20.97 -14.26 -16.14
C ALA A 41 20.40 -15.68 -15.97
N ALA A 42 19.23 -15.81 -15.35
CA ALA A 42 18.52 -17.08 -15.21
C ALA A 42 18.10 -17.65 -16.57
N GLY A 43 17.79 -16.78 -17.56
CA GLY A 43 17.42 -17.21 -18.92
C GLY A 43 16.06 -17.90 -19.03
N ASP A 44 15.32 -17.99 -17.92
CA ASP A 44 14.01 -18.62 -17.81
C ASP A 44 12.91 -17.58 -17.54
N ALA A 45 11.71 -17.84 -18.06
CA ALA A 45 10.51 -17.05 -17.84
C ALA A 45 9.84 -17.30 -16.46
N SER A 46 10.54 -17.95 -15.52
CA SER A 46 9.98 -18.25 -14.20
C SER A 46 10.05 -17.03 -13.28
N LEU A 47 8.90 -16.50 -12.87
CA LEU A 47 8.80 -15.40 -11.90
C LEU A 47 8.76 -15.87 -10.43
N GLU A 48 8.66 -17.17 -10.18
CA GLU A 48 8.49 -17.74 -8.82
C GLU A 48 9.62 -17.31 -7.88
N TRP A 49 10.87 -17.55 -8.28
CA TRP A 49 12.04 -17.21 -7.48
C TRP A 49 12.44 -15.72 -7.58
N PRO A 50 12.53 -15.11 -8.77
CA PRO A 50 13.05 -13.75 -8.90
C PRO A 50 12.07 -12.68 -8.39
N PHE A 51 10.76 -12.91 -8.49
CA PHE A 51 9.74 -11.91 -8.20
C PHE A 51 8.93 -12.27 -6.95
N PHE A 52 8.28 -13.44 -6.90
CA PHE A 52 7.35 -13.78 -5.82
C PHE A 52 8.03 -14.06 -4.47
N ALA A 53 9.24 -14.61 -4.45
CA ALA A 53 9.96 -14.87 -3.21
C ALA A 53 10.28 -13.59 -2.40
N TRP A 54 10.45 -12.45 -3.09
CA TRP A 54 10.80 -11.17 -2.46
C TRP A 54 9.59 -10.34 -2.02
N HIS A 55 8.41 -10.56 -2.60
CA HIS A 55 7.20 -9.81 -2.29
C HIS A 55 6.79 -9.87 -0.80
N PRO A 56 6.82 -11.03 -0.10
CA PRO A 56 6.51 -11.10 1.32
C PRO A 56 7.40 -10.20 2.19
N TRP A 57 8.69 -10.11 1.86
CA TRP A 57 9.65 -9.26 2.58
C TRP A 57 9.35 -7.77 2.38
N LEU A 58 8.99 -7.39 1.16
CA LEU A 58 8.55 -6.02 0.85
C LEU A 58 7.30 -5.64 1.62
N TYR A 59 6.30 -6.53 1.64
CA TYR A 59 5.08 -6.29 2.39
C TYR A 59 5.35 -6.21 3.90
N MET A 60 6.20 -7.07 4.45
CA MET A 60 6.52 -7.02 5.88
C MET A 60 7.10 -5.66 6.29
N LEU A 61 7.93 -5.05 5.45
CA LEU A 61 8.52 -3.73 5.71
C LEU A 61 7.56 -2.57 5.43
N LEU A 62 6.87 -2.60 4.30
CA LEU A 62 6.11 -1.45 3.80
C LEU A 62 4.64 -1.46 4.25
N ALA A 63 4.04 -2.62 4.54
CA ALA A 63 2.65 -2.72 5.04
C ALA A 63 2.41 -1.91 6.32
N PRO A 64 3.26 -1.97 7.37
CA PRO A 64 3.08 -1.14 8.54
C PRO A 64 3.23 0.35 8.20
N ALA A 65 4.12 0.73 7.29
CA ALA A 65 4.29 2.13 6.89
C ALA A 65 3.02 2.73 6.26
N VAL A 66 2.30 1.94 5.45
CA VAL A 66 1.01 2.36 4.87
C VAL A 66 -0.10 2.39 5.95
N GLY A 67 -0.14 1.42 6.86
CA GLY A 67 -1.21 1.28 7.85
C GLY A 67 -1.12 2.22 9.05
N MET A 68 0.09 2.48 9.56
CA MET A 68 0.33 3.23 10.81
C MET A 68 -0.12 4.69 10.71
N LYS A 69 -0.11 5.25 9.51
CA LYS A 69 -0.41 6.67 9.30
C LYS A 69 -1.86 7.04 9.62
N LEU A 70 -2.83 6.16 9.34
CA LEU A 70 -4.26 6.42 9.61
C LEU A 70 -4.56 6.64 11.08
N TRP A 71 -3.93 5.84 11.93
CA TRP A 71 -4.19 5.88 13.37
C TRP A 71 -3.28 6.88 14.07
N ALA A 72 -2.03 6.99 13.63
CA ALA A 72 -1.07 7.94 14.18
C ALA A 72 -1.47 9.40 13.93
N ASP A 73 -1.96 9.74 12.73
CA ASP A 73 -2.39 11.11 12.44
C ASP A 73 -3.63 11.50 13.25
N GLU A 74 -4.58 10.59 13.46
CA GLU A 74 -5.75 10.90 14.28
C GLU A 74 -5.45 10.97 15.78
N GLN A 75 -4.54 10.14 16.30
CA GLN A 75 -4.05 10.26 17.67
C GLN A 75 -3.28 11.56 17.88
N ARG A 76 -2.46 11.97 16.92
CA ARG A 76 -1.70 13.22 16.98
C ARG A 76 -2.58 14.47 16.90
N THR A 77 -3.68 14.40 16.15
CA THR A 77 -4.55 15.56 15.88
C THR A 77 -5.76 15.64 16.83
N GLY A 78 -5.89 14.71 17.78
CA GLY A 78 -6.99 14.66 18.76
C GLY A 78 -8.38 14.40 18.15
N THR A 79 -8.44 14.05 16.86
CA THR A 79 -9.70 13.96 16.11
C THR A 79 -10.49 12.70 16.43
N ILE A 80 -9.88 11.76 17.17
CA ILE A 80 -10.54 10.57 17.72
C ILE A 80 -11.73 10.94 18.61
N GLU A 81 -11.62 12.00 19.42
CA GLU A 81 -12.70 12.43 20.31
C GLU A 81 -13.86 13.06 19.54
N LEU A 82 -13.55 13.80 18.45
CA LEU A 82 -14.55 14.34 17.52
C LEU A 82 -15.25 13.24 16.71
N LEU A 83 -14.53 12.19 16.30
CA LEU A 83 -15.12 11.01 15.65
C LEU A 83 -16.06 10.24 16.59
N GLY A 84 -15.74 10.18 17.89
CA GLY A 84 -16.56 9.51 18.90
C GLY A 84 -17.84 10.25 19.29
N THR A 85 -17.91 11.56 19.05
CA THR A 85 -19.06 12.41 19.40
C THR A 85 -20.04 12.61 18.23
N MET A 86 -19.64 12.34 17.00
CA MET A 86 -20.52 12.39 15.83
C MET A 86 -21.41 11.13 15.73
N PRO A 87 -22.66 11.25 15.23
CA PRO A 87 -23.61 10.14 15.11
C PRO A 87 -23.28 9.25 13.90
N ILE A 88 -22.06 8.73 13.86
CA ILE A 88 -21.55 7.85 12.81
C ILE A 88 -21.36 6.45 13.38
N SER A 89 -21.87 5.45 12.65
CA SER A 89 -21.65 4.04 13.01
C SER A 89 -20.14 3.75 13.04
N THR A 90 -19.64 3.30 14.19
CA THR A 90 -18.24 2.90 14.41
C THR A 90 -17.76 1.91 13.34
N TRP A 91 -18.66 1.04 12.88
CA TRP A 91 -18.36 0.05 11.85
C TRP A 91 -18.07 0.66 10.48
N SER A 92 -18.76 1.75 10.14
CA SER A 92 -18.50 2.48 8.91
C SER A 92 -17.14 3.20 8.92
N ALA A 93 -16.67 3.63 10.10
CA ALA A 93 -15.36 4.24 10.26
C ALA A 93 -14.24 3.20 10.13
N ILE A 94 -14.39 2.02 10.76
CA ILE A 94 -13.42 0.93 10.70
C ILE A 94 -13.24 0.44 9.25
N VAL A 95 -14.36 0.16 8.56
CA VAL A 95 -14.31 -0.31 7.16
C VAL A 95 -13.72 0.76 6.23
N GLY A 96 -14.11 2.03 6.40
CA GLY A 96 -13.57 3.12 5.57
C GLY A 96 -12.06 3.29 5.73
N LYS A 97 -11.56 3.20 6.96
CA LYS A 97 -10.13 3.29 7.27
C LYS A 97 -9.33 2.09 6.81
N PHE A 98 -9.93 0.90 6.76
CA PHE A 98 -9.27 -0.29 6.22
C PHE A 98 -9.19 -0.25 4.69
N LEU A 99 -10.25 0.21 4.02
CA LEU A 99 -10.31 0.21 2.56
C LEU A 99 -9.37 1.25 1.91
N ALA A 100 -9.14 2.40 2.56
CA ALA A 100 -8.24 3.43 2.02
C ALA A 100 -6.80 2.92 1.77
N PRO A 101 -6.07 2.37 2.76
CA PRO A 101 -4.72 1.83 2.55
C PRO A 101 -4.75 0.56 1.69
N ALA A 102 -5.82 -0.24 1.75
CA ALA A 102 -5.98 -1.40 0.88
C ALA A 102 -6.00 -1.00 -0.60
N THR A 103 -6.63 0.13 -0.96
CA THR A 103 -6.58 0.62 -2.35
C THR A 103 -5.24 1.15 -2.78
N VAL A 104 -4.45 1.75 -1.88
CA VAL A 104 -3.06 2.14 -2.15
C VAL A 104 -2.23 0.90 -2.48
N TRP A 105 -2.38 -0.17 -1.69
CA TRP A 105 -1.74 -1.46 -1.95
C TRP A 105 -2.18 -2.09 -3.27
N LEU A 106 -3.48 -2.04 -3.57
CA LEU A 106 -4.03 -2.54 -4.82
C LEU A 106 -3.46 -1.80 -6.03
N ILE A 107 -3.28 -0.48 -5.95
CA ILE A 107 -2.65 0.31 -7.01
C ILE A 107 -1.17 -0.04 -7.16
N ALA A 108 -0.43 -0.18 -6.05
CA ALA A 108 0.97 -0.59 -6.08
C ALA A 108 1.15 -1.98 -6.75
N LEU A 109 0.24 -2.91 -6.46
CA LEU A 109 0.17 -4.23 -7.10
C LEU A 109 -0.21 -4.18 -8.58
N LEU A 110 -1.19 -3.35 -8.95
CA LEU A 110 -1.55 -3.17 -10.37
C LEU A 110 -0.38 -2.62 -11.18
N LEU A 111 0.45 -1.76 -10.59
CA LEU A 111 1.63 -1.21 -11.24
C LEU A 111 2.77 -2.22 -11.41
N THR A 112 2.77 -3.35 -10.68
CA THR A 112 3.73 -4.46 -10.93
C THR A 112 3.25 -5.44 -11.99
N PHE A 113 1.98 -5.39 -12.39
CA PHE A 113 1.40 -6.25 -13.41
C PHE A 113 2.10 -6.22 -14.80
N PRO A 114 2.67 -5.10 -15.28
CA PRO A 114 3.45 -5.09 -16.52
C PRO A 114 4.57 -6.12 -16.55
N ILE A 115 5.21 -6.40 -15.41
CA ILE A 115 6.27 -7.42 -15.30
C ILE A 115 5.72 -8.80 -15.63
N VAL A 116 4.54 -9.12 -15.10
CA VAL A 116 3.88 -10.42 -15.34
C VAL A 116 3.49 -10.61 -16.81
N ILE A 117 3.17 -9.52 -17.52
CA ILE A 117 2.82 -9.56 -18.95
C ILE A 117 4.06 -9.69 -19.85
N THR A 118 5.19 -9.11 -19.44
CA THR A 118 6.42 -9.10 -20.26
C THR A 118 7.17 -10.43 -20.28
N VAL A 119 6.86 -11.33 -19.36
CA VAL A 119 7.48 -12.65 -19.23
C VAL A 119 6.63 -13.72 -19.91
#